data_AF-A0A183L161-F1
#
_entry.id   AF-A0A183L161-F1
#
_cell.length_a   1.000
_cell.length_b   1.000
_cell.length_c   1.000
_cell.angle_alpha   90.00
_cell.angle_beta   90.00
_cell.angle_gamma   90.00
#
_symmetry.space_group_name_H-M   'P 1'
#
loop_
_entity.id
_entity.type
_entity.pdbx_description
1 polymer ?
#
loop_
_entity_poly.entity_id
_entity_poly.type
_entity_poly.pdbx_seq_one_letter_code
_entity_poly.pdbx_strand_id
1 'polypeptide(L)'
;MHSGHEGQKCVKNFNRIAEALVQFELIYYHHWCQTIENIHSSLSSSLIVRDPDTQRYYVNFDLAILELVHEARYISSLGFNIPSVASRLLIQEIMLKQRHNILEELLNAIEETWASVPNVLLPLFQPFRDKLCQALNAGIYQLNWNSTNIDDCELKYL
;
A
#
# COMPACT_ATOMS: atom_id res chain seq x y z
N MET A 1 -32.09 -3.97 50.63
CA MET A 1 -32.75 -4.26 49.33
C MET A 1 -32.37 -3.29 48.20
N HIS A 2 -31.86 -2.08 48.45
CA HIS A 2 -31.51 -1.12 47.39
C HIS A 2 -30.30 -1.52 46.52
N SER A 3 -29.30 -2.20 47.11
CA SER A 3 -28.07 -2.62 46.42
C SER A 3 -28.29 -3.66 45.29
N GLY A 4 -29.31 -4.51 45.40
CA GLY A 4 -29.61 -5.52 44.38
C GLY A 4 -30.16 -4.91 43.08
N HIS A 5 -30.94 -3.82 43.17
CA HIS A 5 -31.53 -3.17 42.01
C HIS A 5 -30.51 -2.32 41.24
N GLU A 6 -29.59 -1.65 41.93
CA GLU A 6 -28.47 -0.95 41.30
C GLU A 6 -27.47 -1.93 40.66
N GLY A 7 -27.16 -3.05 41.33
CA GLY A 7 -26.34 -4.12 40.76
C GLY A 7 -26.94 -4.70 39.48
N GLN A 8 -28.27 -4.91 39.46
CA GLN A 8 -28.95 -5.46 38.27
C GLN A 8 -28.98 -4.47 37.10
N LYS A 9 -29.07 -3.16 37.36
CA LYS A 9 -28.90 -2.13 36.32
C LYS A 9 -27.48 -2.11 35.75
N CYS A 10 -26.47 -2.23 36.61
CA CYS A 10 -25.07 -2.30 36.20
C CYS A 10 -24.80 -3.50 35.27
N VAL A 11 -25.27 -4.70 35.66
CA VAL A 11 -25.14 -5.91 34.83
C VAL A 11 -25.84 -5.76 33.48
N LYS A 12 -27.05 -5.19 33.44
CA LYS A 12 -27.77 -4.95 32.18
C LYS A 12 -27.00 -4.01 31.26
N ASN A 13 -26.45 -2.92 31.79
CA ASN A 13 -25.66 -1.97 31.01
C ASN A 13 -24.36 -2.61 30.50
N PHE A 14 -23.67 -3.37 31.35
CA PHE A 14 -22.47 -4.11 30.96
C PHE A 14 -22.77 -5.06 29.81
N ASN A 15 -23.81 -5.90 29.93
CA ASN A 15 -24.20 -6.85 28.89
C ASN A 15 -24.55 -6.14 27.57
N ARG A 16 -25.25 -5.00 27.64
CA ARG A 16 -25.59 -4.20 26.45
C ARG A 16 -24.35 -3.68 25.73
N ILE A 17 -23.37 -3.19 26.49
CA ILE A 17 -22.12 -2.68 25.92
C ILE A 17 -21.29 -3.84 25.37
N ALA A 18 -21.16 -4.94 26.11
CA ALA A 18 -20.45 -6.13 25.66
C ALA A 18 -21.03 -6.68 24.35
N GLU A 19 -22.36 -6.75 24.24
CA GLU A 19 -23.03 -7.15 23.01
C GLU A 19 -22.72 -6.20 21.85
N ALA A 20 -22.79 -4.89 22.07
CA ALA A 20 -22.47 -3.90 21.04
C ALA A 20 -21.01 -4.00 20.56
N LEU A 21 -20.07 -4.26 21.47
CA LEU A 21 -18.66 -4.47 21.13
C LEU A 21 -18.45 -5.72 20.27
N VAL A 22 -19.07 -6.84 20.65
CA VAL A 22 -19.00 -8.08 19.86
C VAL A 22 -19.57 -7.89 18.45
N GLN A 23 -20.70 -7.19 18.33
CA GLN A 23 -21.30 -6.90 17.02
C GLN A 23 -20.37 -6.02 16.17
N PHE A 24 -19.77 -4.99 16.78
CA PHE A 24 -18.80 -4.14 16.11
C PHE A 24 -17.59 -4.94 15.60
N GLU A 25 -17.00 -5.79 16.44
CA GLU A 25 -15.87 -6.65 16.09
C GLU A 25 -16.19 -7.57 14.90
N LEU A 26 -17.38 -8.20 14.91
CA LEU A 26 -17.82 -9.08 13.82
C LEU A 26 -17.98 -8.32 12.49
N ILE A 27 -18.63 -7.14 12.53
CA ILE A 27 -18.83 -6.31 11.34
C ILE A 27 -17.47 -5.84 10.79
N TYR A 28 -16.59 -5.36 11.67
CA TYR A 28 -15.26 -4.90 11.29
C TYR A 28 -14.44 -6.02 10.65
N TYR A 29 -14.35 -7.18 11.32
CA TYR A 29 -13.60 -8.33 10.83
C TYR A 29 -14.11 -8.81 9.47
N HIS A 30 -15.44 -8.87 9.29
CA HIS A 30 -16.03 -9.26 8.02
C HIS A 30 -15.71 -8.26 6.90
N HIS A 31 -15.87 -6.97 7.17
CA HIS A 31 -15.54 -5.90 6.22
C HIS A 31 -14.05 -5.93 5.84
N TRP A 32 -13.17 -6.11 6.82
CA TRP A 32 -11.73 -6.25 6.60
C TRP A 32 -11.41 -7.45 5.69
N CYS A 33 -12.02 -8.61 5.93
CA CYS A 33 -11.83 -9.80 5.08
C CYS A 33 -12.24 -9.53 3.63
N GLN A 34 -13.38 -8.88 3.41
CA GLN A 34 -13.82 -8.50 2.06
C GLN A 34 -12.88 -7.49 1.40
N THR A 35 -12.41 -6.51 2.18
CA THR A 35 -11.52 -5.46 1.67
C THR A 35 -10.19 -6.05 1.22
N ILE A 36 -9.57 -6.89 2.05
CA ILE A 36 -8.27 -7.49 1.74
C ILE A 36 -8.34 -8.51 0.58
N GLU A 37 -9.51 -9.09 0.29
CA GLU A 37 -9.71 -9.93 -0.89
C GLU A 37 -9.78 -9.11 -2.19
N ASN A 38 -10.19 -7.84 -2.14
CA ASN A 38 -10.39 -6.99 -3.31
C ASN A 38 -9.13 -6.23 -3.78
N ILE A 39 -8.03 -6.30 -3.01
CA ILE A 39 -6.77 -5.59 -3.30
C ILE A 39 -6.05 -6.07 -4.56
N HIS A 40 -6.50 -7.19 -5.15
CA HIS A 40 -5.88 -7.77 -6.35
C HIS A 40 -5.77 -6.74 -7.49
N SER A 41 -6.75 -5.84 -7.60
CA SER A 41 -6.74 -4.73 -8.54
C SER A 41 -5.58 -3.76 -8.27
N SER A 42 -5.40 -3.32 -7.02
CA SER A 42 -4.32 -2.43 -6.60
C SER A 42 -2.94 -3.04 -6.83
N LEU A 43 -2.74 -4.33 -6.50
CA LEU A 43 -1.46 -5.01 -6.72
C LEU A 43 -1.15 -5.29 -8.20
N SER A 44 -2.19 -5.38 -9.03
CA SER A 44 -2.03 -5.59 -10.48
C SER A 44 -1.85 -4.28 -11.25
N SER A 45 -1.93 -3.13 -10.57
CA SER A 45 -1.70 -1.82 -11.16
C SER A 45 -0.22 -1.62 -11.48
N SER A 46 0.08 -0.74 -12.44
CA SER A 46 1.45 -0.40 -12.82
C SER A 46 2.24 0.12 -11.62
N LEU A 47 3.56 -0.02 -11.63
CA LEU A 47 4.42 0.51 -10.55
C LEU A 47 4.48 2.04 -10.56
N ILE A 48 4.42 2.63 -11.74
CA ILE A 48 4.60 4.06 -11.97
C ILE A 48 3.41 4.59 -12.76
N VAL A 49 2.97 5.79 -12.41
CA VAL A 49 2.00 6.58 -13.17
C VAL A 49 2.65 7.90 -13.59
N ARG A 50 2.27 8.40 -14.76
CA ARG A 50 2.68 9.71 -15.25
C ARG A 50 1.49 10.65 -15.24
N ASP A 51 1.65 11.80 -14.59
CA ASP A 51 0.63 12.84 -14.60
C ASP A 51 0.53 13.44 -16.01
N PRO A 52 -0.67 13.44 -16.64
CA PRO A 52 -0.86 13.97 -17.98
C PRO A 52 -0.61 15.49 -18.06
N ASP A 53 -0.81 16.24 -16.99
CA ASP A 53 -0.70 17.70 -16.99
C ASP A 53 0.73 18.15 -16.70
N THR A 54 1.34 17.60 -15.64
CA THR A 54 2.69 18.00 -15.21
C THR A 54 3.80 17.18 -15.85
N GLN A 55 3.46 16.06 -16.49
CA GLN A 55 4.40 15.08 -17.07
C GLN A 55 5.36 14.45 -16.04
N ARG A 56 5.08 14.62 -14.74
CA ARG A 56 5.83 14.05 -13.62
C ARG A 56 5.46 12.59 -13.38
N TYR A 57 6.41 11.84 -12.85
CA TYR A 57 6.23 10.43 -12.52
C TYR A 57 5.97 10.27 -11.03
N TYR A 58 5.05 9.37 -10.69
CA TYR A 58 4.69 9.03 -9.31
C TYR A 58 4.67 7.53 -9.13
N VAL A 59 5.01 7.08 -7.93
CA VAL A 59 4.84 5.67 -7.54
C VAL A 59 3.34 5.40 -7.40
N ASN A 60 2.86 4.42 -8.15
CA ASN A 60 1.45 4.02 -8.17
C ASN A 60 1.22 2.89 -7.16
N PHE A 61 1.26 3.22 -5.87
CA PHE A 61 1.06 2.27 -4.77
C PHE A 61 -0.02 2.76 -3.82
N ASP A 62 -0.95 1.86 -3.48
CA ASP A 62 -1.99 2.13 -2.50
C ASP A 62 -1.49 1.81 -1.10
N LEU A 63 -1.23 2.85 -0.30
CA LEU A 63 -0.75 2.70 1.08
C LEU A 63 -1.75 1.97 1.99
N ALA A 64 -3.04 1.95 1.66
CA ALA A 64 -4.05 1.20 2.40
C ALA A 64 -3.73 -0.32 2.44
N ILE A 65 -2.96 -0.82 1.45
CA ILE A 65 -2.47 -2.20 1.47
C ILE A 65 -1.58 -2.45 2.70
N LEU A 66 -0.70 -1.51 3.05
CA LEU A 66 0.18 -1.67 4.21
C LEU A 66 -0.60 -1.62 5.53
N GLU A 67 -1.67 -0.83 5.59
CA GLU A 67 -2.59 -0.77 6.73
C GLU A 67 -3.29 -2.12 6.91
N LEU A 68 -3.87 -2.66 5.83
CA LEU A 68 -4.52 -3.98 5.83
C LEU A 68 -3.57 -5.11 6.26
N VAL A 69 -2.30 -5.05 5.84
CA VAL A 69 -1.26 -6.00 6.25
C VAL A 69 -0.90 -5.84 7.73
N HIS A 70 -0.84 -4.62 8.23
CA HIS A 70 -0.61 -4.36 9.64
C HIS A 70 -1.74 -4.92 10.51
N GLU A 71 -2.99 -4.69 10.10
CA GLU A 71 -4.18 -5.25 10.73
C GLU A 71 -4.17 -6.79 10.71
N ALA A 72 -3.79 -7.41 9.59
CA ALA A 72 -3.66 -8.87 9.48
C ALA A 72 -2.76 -9.46 10.57
N ARG A 73 -1.68 -8.75 10.91
CA ARG A 73 -0.71 -9.16 11.94
C ARG A 73 -1.35 -9.17 13.32
N TYR A 74 -2.13 -8.15 13.66
CA TYR A 74 -2.86 -8.08 14.93
C TYR A 74 -3.99 -9.11 14.99
N ILE A 75 -4.81 -9.21 13.94
CA ILE A 75 -5.92 -10.16 13.86
C ILE A 75 -5.41 -11.59 14.05
N SER A 76 -4.30 -11.94 13.38
CA SER A 76 -3.65 -13.25 13.57
C SER A 76 -3.11 -13.44 14.99
N SER A 77 -2.50 -12.40 15.59
CA SER A 77 -2.00 -12.46 16.97
C SER A 77 -3.10 -12.65 18.02
N LEU A 78 -4.31 -12.18 17.73
CA LEU A 78 -5.51 -12.37 18.55
C LEU A 78 -6.13 -13.76 18.40
N GLY A 79 -5.56 -14.62 17.54
CA GLY A 79 -6.02 -16.00 17.32
C GLY A 79 -7.15 -16.13 16.30
N PHE A 80 -7.50 -15.06 15.58
CA PHE A 80 -8.44 -15.13 14.47
C PHE A 80 -7.76 -15.67 13.21
N ASN A 81 -8.55 -16.33 12.37
CA ASN A 81 -8.09 -16.73 11.05
C ASN A 81 -7.96 -15.50 10.16
N ILE A 82 -7.01 -15.53 9.23
CA ILE A 82 -6.85 -14.49 8.22
C ILE A 82 -7.01 -15.11 6.82
N PRO A 83 -7.56 -14.38 5.84
CA PRO A 83 -7.62 -14.84 4.46
C PRO A 83 -6.24 -15.18 3.88
N SER A 84 -6.18 -16.10 2.92
CA SER A 84 -4.91 -16.52 2.29
C SER A 84 -4.16 -15.37 1.61
N VAL A 85 -4.90 -14.40 1.07
CA VAL A 85 -4.36 -13.17 0.48
C VAL A 85 -3.59 -12.36 1.54
N ALA A 86 -4.16 -12.22 2.73
CA ALA A 86 -3.54 -11.53 3.86
C ALA A 86 -2.24 -12.21 4.29
N SER A 87 -2.25 -13.54 4.41
CA SER A 87 -1.07 -14.33 4.77
C SER A 87 0.06 -14.16 3.76
N ARG A 88 -0.26 -14.16 2.46
CA ARG A 88 0.73 -13.94 1.40
C ARG A 88 1.33 -12.53 1.48
N LEU A 89 0.49 -11.52 1.70
CA LEU A 89 0.95 -10.14 1.81
C LEU A 89 1.84 -9.90 3.04
N LEU A 90 1.54 -10.53 4.18
CA LEU A 90 2.39 -10.46 5.37
C LEU A 90 3.82 -10.92 5.07
N ILE A 91 3.98 -11.96 4.24
CA ILE A 91 5.29 -12.43 3.79
C ILE A 91 5.95 -11.43 2.83
N GLN A 92 5.15 -10.81 1.95
CA GLN A 92 5.63 -9.87 0.93
C GLN A 92 5.84 -8.43 1.46
N GLU A 93 5.41 -8.13 2.69
CA GLU A 93 5.36 -6.77 3.21
C GLU A 93 6.70 -6.03 3.13
N ILE A 94 7.77 -6.69 3.58
CA ILE A 94 9.12 -6.11 3.59
C ILE A 94 9.54 -5.75 2.17
N MET A 95 9.31 -6.65 1.23
CA MET A 95 9.65 -6.46 -0.18
C MET A 95 8.81 -5.33 -0.81
N LEU A 96 7.51 -5.26 -0.52
CA LEU A 96 6.63 -4.20 -1.03
C LEU A 96 7.09 -2.83 -0.51
N LYS A 97 7.38 -2.70 0.79
CA LYS A 97 7.90 -1.47 1.39
C LYS A 97 9.24 -1.04 0.81
N GLN A 98 10.17 -1.99 0.65
CA GLN A 98 11.47 -1.69 0.05
C GLN A 98 11.34 -1.21 -1.39
N ARG A 99 10.53 -1.88 -2.22
CA ARG A 99 10.29 -1.47 -3.60
C ARG A 99 9.62 -0.10 -3.72
N HIS A 100 8.64 0.16 -2.86
CA HIS A 100 8.01 1.48 -2.76
C HIS A 100 9.06 2.56 -2.49
N ASN A 101 9.86 2.39 -1.43
CA ASN A 101 10.85 3.39 -1.03
C ASN A 101 11.92 3.61 -2.11
N ILE A 102 12.44 2.53 -2.71
CA ILE A 102 13.43 2.64 -3.79
C ILE A 102 12.87 3.41 -4.99
N LEU A 103 11.64 3.11 -5.40
CA LEU A 103 11.01 3.82 -6.52
C LEU A 103 10.72 5.29 -6.17
N GLU A 104 10.29 5.57 -4.95
CA GLU A 104 10.03 6.93 -4.47
C GLU A 104 11.32 7.75 -4.44
N GLU A 105 12.40 7.20 -3.87
CA GLU A 105 13.72 7.83 -3.86
C GLU A 105 14.25 8.08 -5.28
N LEU A 106 14.14 7.10 -6.17
CA LEU A 106 14.56 7.20 -7.57
C LEU A 106 13.80 8.31 -8.30
N LEU A 107 12.47 8.33 -8.21
CA LEU A 107 11.66 9.33 -8.90
C LEU A 107 11.90 10.75 -8.36
N ASN A 108 12.08 10.89 -7.05
CA ASN A 108 12.43 12.16 -6.43
C ASN A 108 13.82 12.64 -6.89
N ALA A 109 14.82 11.76 -6.89
CA ALA A 109 16.16 12.10 -7.35
C ALA A 109 16.19 12.53 -8.83
N ILE A 110 15.37 11.89 -9.67
CA ILE A 110 15.19 12.27 -11.08
C ILE A 110 14.62 13.69 -11.17
N GLU A 111 13.54 14.00 -10.45
CA GLU A 111 12.91 15.32 -10.48
C GLU A 111 13.87 16.41 -9.96
N GLU A 112 14.58 16.16 -8.86
CA GLU A 112 15.58 17.08 -8.30
C GLU A 112 16.73 17.32 -9.27
N THR A 113 17.22 16.27 -9.92
CA THR A 113 18.28 16.38 -10.93
C THR A 113 17.82 17.27 -12.07
N TRP A 114 16.61 17.06 -12.60
CA TRP A 114 16.08 17.89 -13.68
C TRP A 114 15.82 19.34 -13.26
N ALA A 115 15.37 19.56 -12.03
CA ALA A 115 15.18 20.90 -11.47
C ALA A 115 16.52 21.65 -11.29
N SER A 116 17.62 20.94 -11.10
CA SER A 116 18.97 21.53 -10.95
C SER A 116 19.60 21.96 -12.29
N VAL A 117 19.13 21.42 -13.42
CA VAL A 117 19.72 21.69 -14.74
C VAL A 117 19.31 23.09 -15.22
N PRO A 118 20.26 23.97 -15.57
CA PRO A 118 19.95 25.27 -16.14
C PRO A 118 19.14 25.15 -17.45
N ASN A 119 18.13 26.01 -17.62
CA ASN A 119 17.23 25.99 -18.78
C ASN A 119 17.94 26.00 -20.15
N VAL A 120 19.10 26.66 -20.24
CA VAL A 120 19.91 26.75 -21.46
C VAL A 120 20.50 25.39 -21.87
N LEU A 121 20.75 24.51 -20.90
CA LEU A 121 21.33 23.18 -21.14
C LEU A 121 20.27 22.10 -21.37
N LEU A 122 18.99 22.37 -21.08
CA LEU A 122 17.90 21.39 -21.27
C LEU A 122 17.86 20.75 -22.67
N PRO A 123 18.11 21.46 -23.79
CA PRO A 123 18.15 20.84 -25.11
C PRO A 123 19.27 19.79 -25.25
N LEU A 124 20.42 20.00 -24.60
CA LEU A 124 21.56 19.08 -24.64
C LEU A 124 21.29 17.79 -23.87
N PHE A 125 20.48 17.86 -22.81
CA PHE A 125 20.12 16.71 -22.00
C PHE A 125 18.89 15.93 -22.51
N GLN A 126 18.18 16.41 -23.54
CA GLN A 126 17.01 15.72 -24.10
C GLN A 126 17.27 14.23 -24.42
N PRO A 127 18.39 13.84 -25.07
CA PRO A 127 18.64 12.43 -25.37
C PRO A 127 18.76 11.55 -24.12
N PHE A 128 19.25 12.11 -23.00
CA PHE A 128 19.31 11.41 -21.72
C PHE A 128 17.93 11.29 -21.10
N ARG A 129 17.12 12.36 -21.18
CA ARG A 129 15.73 12.35 -20.73
C ARG A 129 14.90 11.31 -21.47
N ASP A 130 15.08 11.19 -22.78
CA ASP A 130 14.35 10.21 -23.60
C ASP A 130 14.72 8.78 -23.23
N LYS A 131 16.02 8.49 -23.04
CA LYS A 131 16.49 7.18 -22.56
C LYS A 131 15.92 6.83 -21.20
N LEU A 132 15.89 7.80 -20.28
CA LEU A 132 15.32 7.60 -18.95
C LEU A 132 13.81 7.33 -19.04
N CYS A 133 13.06 8.08 -19.84
CA CYS A 133 11.65 7.81 -20.09
C CYS A 133 11.43 6.41 -20.67
N GLN A 134 12.30 5.96 -21.59
CA GLN A 134 12.24 4.62 -22.16
C GLN A 134 12.47 3.54 -21.10
N ALA A 135 13.41 3.73 -20.19
CA ALA A 135 13.65 2.77 -19.12
C ALA A 135 12.48 2.72 -18.11
N LEU A 136 11.83 3.87 -17.83
CA LEU A 136 10.63 3.94 -16.97
C LEU A 136 9.39 3.29 -17.61
N ASN A 137 9.31 3.17 -18.94
CA ASN A 137 8.16 2.57 -19.62
C ASN A 137 7.88 1.14 -19.15
N ALA A 138 8.90 0.38 -18.74
CA ALA A 138 8.70 -0.95 -18.17
C ALA A 138 7.87 -0.86 -16.87
N GLY A 139 8.16 0.10 -15.99
CA GLY A 139 7.41 0.36 -14.75
C GLY A 139 5.99 0.90 -14.98
N ILE A 140 5.75 1.53 -16.14
CA ILE A 140 4.44 2.12 -16.49
C ILE A 140 3.52 1.08 -17.16
N TYR A 141 4.05 0.23 -18.04
CA TYR A 141 3.22 -0.63 -18.90
C TYR A 141 3.38 -2.13 -18.66
N GLN A 142 4.50 -2.58 -18.10
CA GLN A 142 4.85 -4.01 -18.09
C GLN A 142 4.93 -4.59 -16.67
N LEU A 143 5.36 -3.80 -15.69
CA LEU A 143 5.55 -4.25 -14.31
C LEU A 143 4.40 -3.81 -13.41
N ASN A 144 4.06 -4.68 -12.46
CA ASN A 144 3.10 -4.43 -11.39
C ASN A 144 3.64 -4.95 -10.05
N TRP A 145 2.95 -4.67 -8.96
CA TRP A 145 3.40 -5.01 -7.60
C TRP A 145 3.44 -6.52 -7.31
N ASN A 146 2.74 -7.34 -8.10
CA ASN A 146 2.82 -8.80 -8.05
C ASN A 146 4.05 -9.37 -8.78
N SER A 147 4.77 -8.57 -9.56
CA SER A 147 5.90 -9.02 -10.36
C SER A 147 7.04 -9.45 -9.44
N THR A 148 7.42 -10.73 -9.50
CA THR A 148 8.55 -11.28 -8.73
C THR A 148 9.89 -10.75 -9.22
N ASN A 149 9.96 -10.28 -10.47
CA ASN A 149 11.21 -9.95 -11.15
C ASN A 149 11.49 -8.45 -11.35
N ILE A 150 11.01 -7.60 -10.42
CA ILE A 150 11.34 -6.16 -10.42
C ILE A 150 12.84 -5.95 -10.20
N ASP A 151 13.49 -6.88 -9.48
CA ASP A 151 14.91 -6.83 -9.15
C ASP A 151 15.86 -7.12 -10.32
N ASP A 152 15.36 -7.73 -11.40
CA ASP A 152 16.07 -8.05 -12.66
C ASP A 152 15.88 -6.96 -13.73
N CYS A 153 14.90 -6.07 -13.57
CA CYS A 153 14.71 -4.96 -14.51
C CYS A 153 15.82 -3.91 -14.32
N GLU A 154 16.32 -3.38 -15.43
CA GLU A 154 17.45 -2.44 -15.57
C GLU A 154 17.35 -1.13 -14.74
N LEU A 155 16.32 -0.97 -13.91
CA LEU A 155 16.15 0.12 -12.95
C LEU A 155 17.25 0.18 -11.87
N LYS A 156 18.03 -0.90 -11.68
CA LYS A 156 19.23 -0.87 -10.80
C LYS A 156 20.43 -0.13 -11.39
N TYR A 157 20.42 0.15 -12.71
CA TYR A 157 21.55 0.73 -13.43
C TYR A 157 21.26 2.12 -14.00
N LEU A 158 20.13 2.73 -13.62
CA LEU A 158 19.87 4.16 -13.78
C LEU A 158 20.36 4.93 -12.54
#